data_AF-A0A0N1GX43-F1
#
_entry.id   AF-A0A0N1GX43-F1
#
_cell.length_a   1.000
_cell.length_b   1.000
_cell.length_c   1.000
_cell.angle_alpha   90.00
_cell.angle_beta   90.00
_cell.angle_gamma   90.00
#
_symmetry.space_group_name_H-M   'P 1'
#
loop_
_entity.id
_entity.type
_entity.pdbx_description
1 polymer ?
#
loop_
_entity_poly.entity_id
_entity_poly.type
_entity_poly.pdbx_seq_one_letter_code
_entity_poly.pdbx_strand_id
1 'polypeptide(L)'
;ATSQQNYDDDDDDPGRGIRLVRNEAELQGNVQRCVGESPSGMVFAEQAAVEGFKHVEVQIVGDGRGGVRHLWERDCSVQRRYQKIVEVAPARRV
;
A
#
# COMPACT_ATOMS: atom_id res chain seq x y z
N ALA A 1 -0.04 0.32 16.45
CA ALA A 1 0.94 -0.19 15.49
C ALA A 1 1.01 0.80 14.33
N THR A 2 2.21 1.19 13.94
CA THR A 2 2.45 2.18 12.90
C THR A 2 3.12 1.46 11.73
N SER A 3 2.64 1.66 10.50
CA SER A 3 3.25 1.14 9.28
C SER A 3 4.21 2.19 8.72
N GLN A 4 5.39 1.78 8.28
CA GLN A 4 6.31 2.65 7.56
C GLN A 4 6.36 2.26 6.10
N GLN A 5 6.19 3.24 5.22
CA GLN A 5 6.19 3.05 3.78
C GLN A 5 7.30 3.90 3.14
N ASN A 6 7.81 3.46 1.99
CA ASN A 6 8.74 4.23 1.18
C ASN A 6 7.98 5.33 0.43
N TYR A 7 8.68 6.41 0.08
CA TYR A 7 8.14 7.40 -0.85
C TYR A 7 8.11 6.81 -2.27
N ASP A 8 6.92 6.78 -2.87
CA ASP A 8 6.66 6.26 -4.21
C ASP A 8 7.38 7.13 -5.26
N ASP A 9 8.54 6.67 -5.74
CA ASP A 9 8.97 6.97 -7.11
C ASP A 9 8.38 5.85 -7.99
N ASP A 10 7.78 6.21 -9.13
CA ASP A 10 6.95 5.41 -10.06
C ASP A 10 7.50 4.02 -10.51
N ASP A 11 8.67 3.60 -10.03
CA ASP A 11 9.34 2.31 -10.32
C ASP A 11 9.31 1.29 -9.16
N ASP A 12 8.77 1.63 -7.97
CA ASP A 12 8.79 0.73 -6.81
C ASP A 12 7.63 -0.29 -6.80
N ASP A 13 7.94 -1.54 -6.44
CA ASP A 13 6.98 -2.64 -6.29
C ASP A 13 6.18 -2.39 -4.99
N PRO A 14 4.86 -2.09 -5.04
CA PRO A 14 4.09 -1.45 -3.97
C PRO A 14 3.95 -2.25 -2.64
N GLY A 15 4.62 -3.39 -2.51
CA GLY A 15 4.74 -4.15 -1.25
C GLY A 15 6.17 -4.29 -0.72
N ARG A 16 7.19 -3.70 -1.35
CA ARG A 16 8.58 -3.67 -0.84
C ARG A 16 8.80 -2.46 0.06
N GLY A 17 9.72 -2.59 1.03
CA GLY A 17 10.03 -1.49 1.95
C GLY A 17 9.06 -1.26 3.09
N ILE A 18 7.89 -1.93 3.11
CA ILE A 18 6.87 -1.71 4.16
C ILE A 18 7.17 -2.51 5.43
N ARG A 19 7.14 -1.84 6.61
CA ARG A 19 7.38 -2.47 7.91
C ARG A 19 6.32 -2.13 8.95
N LEU A 20 5.81 -3.15 9.63
CA LEU A 20 4.93 -2.98 10.78
C LEU A 20 5.74 -2.76 12.06
N VAL A 21 5.52 -1.64 12.73
CA VAL A 21 6.08 -1.33 14.04
C VAL A 21 5.02 -1.58 15.11
N ARG A 22 5.27 -2.55 16.00
CA ARG A 22 4.33 -2.93 17.08
C ARG A 22 4.61 -2.22 18.39
N ASN A 23 5.86 -1.83 18.63
CA ASN A 23 6.31 -1.13 19.83
C ASN A 23 7.44 -0.15 19.50
N GLU A 24 7.72 0.75 20.43
CA GLU A 24 8.72 1.82 20.26
C GLU A 24 10.13 1.29 20.00
N ALA A 25 10.51 0.16 20.61
CA ALA A 25 11.85 -0.41 20.45
C ALA A 25 12.14 -0.90 19.02
N GLU A 26 11.10 -1.24 18.26
CA GLU A 26 11.22 -1.63 16.84
C GLU A 26 11.39 -0.43 15.89
N LEU A 27 11.01 0.77 16.32
CA LEU A 27 10.86 1.94 15.46
C LEU A 27 12.18 2.29 14.76
N GLN A 28 13.23 2.57 15.53
CA GLN A 28 14.51 3.04 14.99
C GLN A 28 15.12 2.05 13.98
N GLY A 29 15.11 0.76 14.32
CA GLY A 29 15.67 -0.28 13.45
C GLY A 29 14.87 -0.48 12.16
N ASN A 30 13.54 -0.33 12.22
CA ASN A 30 12.68 -0.43 11.03
C ASN A 30 12.82 0.79 10.12
N VAL A 31 12.89 2.01 10.67
CA VAL A 31 13.14 3.24 9.90
C VAL A 31 14.43 3.13 9.12
N GLN A 32 15.53 2.76 9.79
CA GLN A 32 16.84 2.68 9.14
C GLN A 32 16.85 1.71 7.97
N ARG A 33 16.12 0.59 8.08
CA ARG A 33 15.99 -0.37 6.98
C ARG A 33 15.12 0.15 5.85
N CYS A 34 13.98 0.80 6.15
CA CYS A 34 13.12 1.40 5.12
C CYS A 34 13.89 2.48 4.34
N VAL A 35 14.60 3.37 5.04
CA VAL A 35 15.45 4.40 4.41
C VAL A 35 16.53 3.77 3.54
N GLY A 36 17.15 2.67 3.97
CA GLY A 36 18.16 1.97 3.17
C GLY A 36 17.61 1.24 1.93
N GLU A 37 16.30 0.98 1.87
CA GLU A 37 15.61 0.36 0.74
C GLU A 37 14.92 1.38 -0.18
N SER A 38 14.70 2.60 0.31
CA SER A 38 14.08 3.71 -0.42
C SER A 38 15.13 4.44 -1.28
N PRO A 39 14.98 4.46 -2.62
CA PRO A 39 15.89 5.21 -3.50
C PRO A 39 15.98 6.70 -3.18
N SER A 40 14.87 7.29 -2.76
CA SER A 40 14.79 8.71 -2.36
C SER A 40 15.31 8.96 -0.94
N GLY A 41 15.48 7.91 -0.14
CA GLY A 41 15.81 8.00 1.29
C GLY A 41 14.67 8.57 2.15
N MET A 42 13.52 8.85 1.55
CA MET A 42 12.34 9.35 2.25
C MET A 42 11.43 8.19 2.64
N VAL A 43 10.90 8.28 3.86
CA VAL A 43 9.94 7.32 4.43
C VAL A 43 8.89 8.10 5.21
N PHE A 44 7.68 7.58 5.28
CA PHE A 44 6.63 8.12 6.14
C PHE A 44 6.04 7.03 7.00
N ALA A 45 5.24 7.43 7.98
CA ALA A 45 4.60 6.53 8.92
C ALA A 45 3.09 6.80 8.98
N GLU A 46 2.30 5.74 8.99
CA GLU A 46 0.84 5.78 9.06
C GLU A 46 0.32 4.80 10.11
N GLN A 47 -0.94 4.94 10.51
CA GLN A 47 -1.56 3.96 11.40
C GLN A 47 -1.81 2.65 10.65
N ALA A 48 -1.26 1.54 11.15
CA ALA A 48 -1.38 0.25 10.49
C ALA A 48 -2.77 -0.36 10.69
N ALA A 49 -3.41 -0.76 9.59
CA ALA A 49 -4.55 -1.67 9.61
C ALA A 49 -4.04 -3.11 9.79
N VAL A 50 -4.24 -3.67 10.98
CA VAL A 50 -3.67 -4.98 11.35
C VAL A 50 -4.62 -6.15 11.18
N GLU A 51 -5.93 -5.94 11.37
CA GLU A 51 -6.92 -7.02 11.36
C GLU A 51 -8.22 -6.58 10.68
N GLY A 52 -8.86 -7.51 9.97
CA GLY A 52 -10.22 -7.33 9.44
C GLY A 52 -10.38 -6.31 8.32
N PHE A 53 -9.30 -5.77 7.75
CA PHE A 53 -9.39 -4.79 6.68
C PHE A 53 -9.62 -5.42 5.30
N LYS A 54 -10.24 -4.64 4.42
CA LYS A 54 -10.37 -4.93 3.00
C LYS A 54 -9.51 -3.95 2.21
N HIS A 55 -8.78 -4.45 1.22
CA HIS A 55 -8.06 -3.61 0.27
C HIS A 55 -8.88 -3.56 -1.02
N VAL A 56 -9.49 -2.42 -1.28
CA VAL A 56 -10.38 -2.20 -2.43
C VAL A 56 -9.79 -1.11 -3.30
N GLU A 57 -9.66 -1.39 -4.60
CA GLU A 57 -9.15 -0.42 -5.57
C GLU A 57 -10.23 -0.09 -6.61
N VAL A 58 -10.42 1.19 -6.91
CA VAL A 58 -11.36 1.64 -7.94
C VAL A 58 -10.59 1.97 -9.21
N GLN A 59 -10.95 1.35 -10.33
CA GLN A 59 -10.33 1.66 -11.61
C GLN A 59 -10.90 2.97 -12.15
N ILE A 60 -10.04 3.94 -12.47
CA ILE A 60 -10.43 5.21 -13.08
C ILE A 60 -9.85 5.30 -14.50
N VAL A 61 -10.61 5.86 -15.43
CA VAL A 61 -10.17 6.18 -16.80
C VAL A 61 -10.58 7.61 -17.13
N GLY A 62 -9.63 8.40 -17.62
CA GLY A 62 -9.84 9.76 -18.12
C GLY A 62 -9.62 9.83 -19.63
N ASP A 63 -10.39 10.66 -20.32
CA ASP A 63 -10.29 10.87 -21.79
C ASP A 63 -9.37 12.05 -22.19
N GLY A 64 -8.80 12.76 -21.20
CA GLY A 64 -7.97 13.95 -21.41
C GLY A 64 -8.73 15.21 -21.86
N ARG A 65 -10.07 15.15 -21.94
CA ARG A 65 -10.97 16.26 -22.35
C ARG A 65 -11.97 16.63 -21.25
N GLY A 66 -11.73 16.15 -20.04
CA GLY A 66 -12.59 16.38 -18.86
C GLY A 66 -13.59 15.26 -18.59
N GLY A 67 -13.66 14.23 -19.44
CA GLY A 67 -14.41 13.02 -19.17
C GLY A 67 -13.63 12.10 -18.23
N VAL A 68 -14.25 11.70 -17.13
CA VAL A 68 -13.71 10.72 -16.18
C VAL A 68 -14.79 9.68 -15.87
N ARG A 69 -14.42 8.40 -15.90
CA ARG A 69 -15.29 7.27 -15.57
C ARG A 69 -14.57 6.36 -14.59
N HIS A 70 -15.33 5.77 -13.67
CA HIS A 70 -14.87 4.61 -12.92
C HIS A 70 -15.28 3.32 -13.66
N LEU A 71 -14.46 2.29 -13.57
CA LEU A 71 -14.69 0.94 -14.12
C LEU A 71 -14.80 -0.07 -12.98
N TRP A 72 -15.71 0.23 -12.05
CA TRP A 72 -15.92 -0.54 -10.82
C TRP A 72 -14.64 -0.72 -9.99
N GLU A 73 -14.71 -1.65 -9.06
CA GLU A 73 -13.71 -1.94 -8.06
C GLU A 73 -13.16 -3.37 -8.13
N ARG A 74 -12.00 -3.57 -7.53
CA ARG A 74 -11.38 -4.89 -7.30
C ARG A 74 -11.20 -5.12 -5.80
N ASP A 75 -11.51 -6.32 -5.32
CA ASP A 75 -11.09 -6.80 -4.00
C ASP A 75 -9.68 -7.38 -4.13
N CYS A 76 -8.70 -6.66 -3.58
CA CYS A 76 -7.27 -7.00 -3.56
C CYS A 76 -6.85 -7.43 -2.14
N SER A 77 -7.77 -7.85 -1.28
CA SER A 77 -7.49 -8.15 0.14
C SER A 77 -6.64 -9.41 0.35
N VAL A 78 -6.56 -10.29 -0.65
CA VAL A 78 -5.73 -11.50 -0.57
C VAL A 78 -4.29 -11.11 -0.86
N GLN A 79 -3.57 -10.81 0.22
CA GLN A 79 -2.19 -10.33 0.18
C GLN A 79 -1.26 -11.20 1.03
N ARG A 80 0.01 -11.25 0.65
CA ARG A 80 1.07 -11.85 1.48
C ARG A 80 2.22 -10.88 1.58
N ARG A 81 2.55 -10.45 2.81
CA ARG A 81 3.61 -9.44 3.06
C ARG A 81 3.41 -8.18 2.21
N TYR A 82 2.20 -7.63 2.23
CA TYR A 82 1.79 -6.42 1.49
C TYR A 82 1.84 -6.54 -0.05
N GLN A 83 2.03 -7.76 -0.57
CA GLN A 83 1.99 -8.03 -2.01
C GLN A 83 0.65 -8.63 -2.39
N LYS A 84 0.03 -8.12 -3.46
CA LYS A 84 -1.22 -8.65 -4.01
C LYS A 84 -0.98 -10.05 -4.58
N ILE A 85 -1.76 -11.03 -4.12
CA ILE A 85 -1.64 -12.43 -4.58
C ILE A 85 -2.83 -12.81 -5.45
N VAL A 86 -4.03 -12.39 -5.07
CA VAL A 86 -5.25 -12.61 -5.84
C VAL A 86 -6.06 -11.31 -5.86
N GLU A 87 -6.53 -10.94 -7.05
CA GLU A 87 -7.43 -9.81 -7.26
C GLU A 87 -8.73 -10.32 -7.90
N VAL A 88 -9.88 -9.87 -7.38
CA VAL A 88 -11.19 -10.29 -7.88
C VAL A 88 -12.04 -9.06 -8.21
N ALA A 89 -12.68 -9.09 -9.38
CA ALA A 89 -13.62 -8.05 -9.83
C ALA A 89 -15.00 -8.67 -10.16
N PRO A 90 -16.12 -8.01 -9.80
CA PRO A 90 -16.22 -6.89 -8.86
C PRO A 90 -15.97 -7.34 -7.41
N ALA A 91 -15.81 -6.41 -6.48
CA ALA A 91 -15.70 -6.74 -5.06
C ALA A 91 -17.06 -7.27 -4.57
N ARG A 92 -17.08 -8.53 -4.13
CA ARG A 92 -18.34 -9.23 -3.79
C ARG A 92 -19.08 -8.60 -2.60
N ARG A 93 -18.35 -7.90 -1.73
CA ARG A 93 -18.84 -7.15 -0.55
C ARG A 93 -17.82 -6.06 -0.20
N VAL A 94 -18.09 -4.83 -0.62
CA VAL A 94 -17.46 -3.62 -0.06
C VAL A 94 -18.27 -3.17 1.14
#